data_AF-A0A673WDL7-F1
#
_entry.id   AF-A0A673WDL7-F1
#
_cell.length_a   1.000
_cell.length_b   1.000
_cell.length_c   1.000
_cell.angle_alpha   90.00
_cell.angle_beta   90.00
_cell.angle_gamma   90.00
#
_symmetry.space_group_name_H-M   'P 1'
#
loop_
_entity.id
_entity.type
_entity.pdbx_description
1 polymer ?
#
loop_
_entity_poly.entity_id
_entity_poly.type
_entity_poly.pdbx_seq_one_letter_code
_entity_poly.pdbx_strand_id
1 'polypeptide(L)'
;MPFFISLCLYLWLVLLPGRTSTAVNEDIEVLVMLPKNNSYMFSIARVAPAIEYAKLGLKIGSGLYSGLNFNLRYEDSDCGNDALFSLVDRSCEKKPDLVLGPVCEYAAAPVVRMASHWNIPVISAGALASGFREKDKEFSRLTRISPSYLKMAETFSAMFRNFNWKDALLIFDDDKKERNCYFTMEGVHLKLMDEYQTVTYATNSKEERLNTDDIIKYIYESEVVIMCAGADIVRDVMLAAHRRRLTNGSYIFFNIELFNSTSYGNGSWKRGDKYDSEARQAYSALNTVTLLRTVKPEFENFSLEVKRSIQKAGLLDCNDCENINMFMEGFHDALLLYALALHEAIRNGLTKKDGAEITYRMWNRTFEGIAGQVSMDFNGDRYGDFSVMSMTNTEAGTYETVCNYYGVKESFQMLPGFNPDHFTLRGLHRVSHADLPDKSCGLGVSALTGIIVGSLLGTALLIAFYFIR
;
A
#
# COMPACT_ATOMS: atom_id res chain seq x y z
N MET A 1 22.33 -80.65 17.52
CA MET A 1 21.67 -79.64 18.37
C MET A 1 22.73 -78.62 18.78
N PRO A 2 22.47 -77.30 18.82
CA PRO A 2 21.15 -76.66 18.90
C PRO A 2 20.88 -75.55 17.85
N PHE A 3 19.64 -75.54 17.35
CA PHE A 3 18.88 -74.34 17.01
C PHE A 3 18.76 -73.48 18.29
N PHE A 4 19.00 -72.16 18.25
CA PHE A 4 18.40 -71.12 19.14
C PHE A 4 19.16 -69.77 19.13
N ILE A 5 19.58 -69.23 17.97
CA ILE A 5 20.17 -67.86 17.93
C ILE A 5 19.50 -66.93 16.90
N SER A 6 18.55 -67.39 16.09
CA SER A 6 17.92 -66.54 15.07
C SER A 6 16.61 -65.85 15.49
N LEU A 7 16.19 -65.93 16.77
CA LEU A 7 14.89 -65.39 17.23
C LEU A 7 14.99 -64.13 18.12
N CYS A 8 16.19 -63.66 18.47
CA CYS A 8 16.35 -62.46 19.32
C CYS A 8 16.55 -61.14 18.55
N LEU A 9 16.88 -61.19 17.25
CA LEU A 9 17.08 -59.98 16.44
C LEU A 9 15.81 -59.44 15.79
N TYR A 10 14.71 -60.20 15.78
CA TYR A 10 13.41 -59.74 15.28
C TYR A 10 12.49 -59.18 16.38
N LEU A 11 12.81 -59.38 17.66
CA LEU A 11 12.00 -58.86 18.77
C LEU A 11 12.42 -57.48 19.28
N TRP A 12 13.54 -56.92 18.80
CA TRP A 12 14.01 -55.57 19.16
C TRP A 12 13.65 -54.48 18.13
N LEU A 13 12.87 -54.82 17.10
CA LEU A 13 12.33 -53.87 16.13
C LEU A 13 10.84 -53.53 16.36
N VAL A 14 10.24 -54.03 17.44
CA VAL A 14 8.80 -53.84 17.75
C VAL A 14 8.55 -52.89 18.95
N LEU A 15 9.61 -52.29 19.51
CA LEU A 15 9.50 -51.32 20.63
C LEU A 15 10.09 -49.94 20.29
N LEU A 16 9.99 -49.51 19.04
CA LEU A 16 9.87 -48.07 18.82
C LEU A 16 8.44 -47.71 19.24
N PRO A 17 8.23 -46.82 20.23
CA PRO A 17 6.91 -46.24 20.39
C PRO A 17 6.62 -45.59 19.04
N GLY A 18 5.67 -46.15 18.29
CA GLY A 18 5.07 -45.42 17.20
C GLY A 18 4.70 -44.07 17.80
N ARG A 19 5.27 -42.99 17.26
CA ARG A 19 4.90 -41.63 17.64
C ARG A 19 3.41 -41.54 17.38
N THR A 20 2.62 -41.83 18.41
CA THR A 20 1.24 -41.46 18.48
C THR A 20 1.27 -39.96 18.27
N SER A 21 0.60 -39.51 17.21
CA SER A 21 0.38 -38.10 16.96
C SER A 21 -0.35 -37.55 18.18
N THR A 22 0.40 -37.07 19.18
CA THR A 22 -0.14 -36.30 20.28
C THR A 22 -0.87 -35.14 19.63
N ALA A 23 -2.19 -35.10 19.80
CA ALA A 23 -2.99 -33.98 19.33
C ALA A 23 -2.33 -32.71 19.88
N VAL A 24 -1.80 -31.88 19.00
CA VAL A 24 -1.15 -30.62 19.36
C VAL A 24 -2.22 -29.79 20.07
N ASN A 25 -2.04 -29.49 21.35
CA ASN A 25 -2.94 -28.62 22.11
C ASN A 25 -2.11 -27.48 22.70
N GLU A 26 -2.14 -26.33 22.05
CA GLU A 26 -1.31 -25.17 22.33
C GLU A 26 -2.17 -23.91 22.41
N ASP A 27 -2.04 -23.17 23.52
CA ASP A 27 -2.67 -21.86 23.68
C ASP A 27 -1.71 -20.76 23.20
N ILE A 28 -2.12 -19.97 22.21
CA ILE A 28 -1.32 -18.91 21.59
C ILE A 28 -1.87 -17.56 22.01
N GLU A 29 -1.08 -16.76 22.73
CA GLU A 29 -1.43 -15.37 23.02
C GLU A 29 -1.10 -14.49 21.81
N VAL A 30 -2.13 -13.91 21.19
CA VAL A 30 -1.99 -13.02 20.04
C VAL A 30 -2.30 -11.60 20.47
N LEU A 31 -1.35 -10.69 20.29
CA LEU A 31 -1.56 -9.26 20.49
C LEU A 31 -1.89 -8.60 19.16
N VAL A 32 -3.12 -8.10 19.02
CA VAL A 32 -3.58 -7.37 17.83
C VAL A 32 -3.50 -5.88 18.12
N MET A 33 -2.70 -5.15 17.35
CA MET A 33 -2.36 -3.75 17.62
C MET A 33 -2.85 -2.88 16.48
N LEU A 34 -4.04 -2.32 16.60
CA LEU A 34 -4.72 -1.55 15.56
C LEU A 34 -5.40 -0.31 16.17
N PRO A 35 -5.68 0.75 15.41
CA PRO A 35 -6.32 1.93 15.97
C PRO A 35 -7.73 1.61 16.47
N LYS A 36 -8.14 2.19 17.61
CA LYS A 36 -9.57 2.21 17.99
C LYS A 36 -10.40 3.16 17.12
N ASN A 37 -9.78 4.22 16.62
CA ASN A 37 -10.45 5.21 15.78
C ASN A 37 -10.93 4.57 14.45
N ASN A 38 -12.24 4.62 14.21
CA ASN A 38 -12.90 4.00 13.06
C ASN A 38 -12.76 4.75 11.73
N SER A 39 -12.16 5.95 11.76
CA SER A 39 -11.74 6.65 10.54
C SER A 39 -10.68 5.85 9.77
N TYR A 40 -9.88 5.02 10.46
CA TYR A 40 -8.92 4.13 9.82
C TYR A 40 -9.63 2.90 9.23
N MET A 41 -9.26 2.53 8.00
CA MET A 41 -9.78 1.35 7.30
C MET A 41 -9.45 0.03 7.99
N PHE A 42 -8.43 0.07 8.85
CA PHE A 42 -7.88 -1.04 9.61
C PHE A 42 -8.08 -0.86 11.11
N SER A 43 -9.12 -0.13 11.54
CA SER A 43 -9.46 -0.03 12.96
C SER A 43 -9.81 -1.41 13.54
N ILE A 44 -9.66 -1.55 14.86
CA ILE A 44 -10.01 -2.79 15.58
C ILE A 44 -11.42 -3.25 15.22
N ALA A 45 -12.41 -2.35 15.26
CA ALA A 45 -13.80 -2.71 15.01
C ALA A 45 -14.06 -3.19 13.57
N ARG A 46 -13.26 -2.72 12.60
CA ARG A 46 -13.36 -3.10 11.19
C ARG A 46 -12.65 -4.43 10.90
N VAL A 47 -11.51 -4.69 11.56
CA VAL A 47 -10.65 -5.85 11.27
C VAL A 47 -10.95 -7.06 12.16
N ALA A 48 -11.36 -6.86 13.42
CA ALA A 48 -11.62 -7.95 14.35
C ALA A 48 -12.57 -9.03 13.79
N PRO A 49 -13.67 -8.70 13.08
CA PRO A 49 -14.53 -9.73 12.49
C PRO A 49 -13.80 -10.67 11.52
N ALA A 50 -12.82 -10.16 10.77
CA ALA A 50 -12.05 -10.97 9.83
C ALA A 50 -11.07 -11.93 10.53
N ILE A 51 -10.43 -11.47 11.61
CA ILE A 51 -9.54 -12.31 12.44
C ILE A 51 -10.36 -13.39 13.17
N GLU A 52 -11.53 -13.04 13.71
CA GLU A 52 -12.42 -14.01 14.35
C GLU A 52 -12.96 -15.05 13.36
N TYR A 53 -13.27 -14.63 12.12
CA TYR A 53 -13.65 -15.55 11.06
C TYR A 53 -12.54 -16.58 10.76
N ALA A 54 -11.29 -16.12 10.63
CA ALA A 54 -10.13 -16.99 10.43
C ALA A 54 -9.96 -17.97 11.61
N LYS A 55 -10.03 -17.45 12.84
CA LYS A 55 -9.93 -18.25 14.07
C LYS A 55 -11.00 -19.34 14.15
N LEU A 56 -12.24 -19.01 13.78
CA LEU A 56 -13.33 -19.98 13.74
C LEU A 56 -13.08 -21.06 12.68
N GLY A 57 -12.63 -20.65 11.49
CA GLY A 57 -12.27 -21.57 10.40
C GLY A 57 -11.17 -22.55 10.80
N LEU A 58 -10.12 -22.08 11.48
CA LEU A 58 -9.02 -22.90 11.99
C LEU A 58 -9.47 -23.93 13.04
N LYS A 59 -10.51 -23.61 13.81
CA LYS A 59 -11.07 -24.50 14.84
C LYS A 59 -12.00 -25.58 14.27
N ILE A 60 -12.79 -25.24 13.24
CA ILE A 60 -13.81 -26.13 12.66
C ILE A 60 -13.23 -27.05 11.57
N GLY A 61 -12.20 -26.60 10.84
CA GLY A 61 -11.54 -27.39 9.79
C GLY A 61 -11.02 -28.73 10.33
N SER A 62 -11.17 -29.81 9.57
CA SER A 62 -10.86 -31.19 9.97
C SER A 62 -9.39 -31.37 10.43
N GLY A 63 -9.17 -31.19 11.73
CA GLY A 63 -8.12 -31.80 12.56
C GLY A 63 -6.70 -31.21 12.52
N LEU A 64 -6.28 -30.53 11.45
CA LEU A 64 -4.86 -30.17 11.32
C LEU A 64 -4.41 -29.06 12.28
N TYR A 65 -5.27 -28.04 12.49
CA TYR A 65 -4.98 -26.87 13.33
C TYR A 65 -5.90 -26.77 14.55
N SER A 66 -6.80 -27.75 14.76
CA SER A 66 -7.90 -27.66 15.73
C SER A 66 -7.46 -27.59 17.18
N GLY A 67 -6.22 -27.93 17.50
CA GLY A 67 -5.66 -27.74 18.84
C GLY A 67 -4.67 -26.59 18.94
N LEU A 68 -4.65 -25.67 17.97
CA LEU A 68 -4.06 -24.34 18.14
C LEU A 68 -5.18 -23.39 18.64
N ASN A 69 -5.14 -23.01 19.91
CA ASN A 69 -6.13 -22.14 20.53
C ASN A 69 -5.64 -20.69 20.56
N PHE A 70 -6.20 -19.84 19.69
CA PHE A 70 -5.81 -18.43 19.60
C PHE A 70 -6.55 -17.53 20.60
N ASN A 71 -5.81 -16.99 21.57
CA ASN A 71 -6.27 -16.01 22.55
C ASN A 71 -5.95 -14.61 22.03
N LEU A 72 -6.94 -13.96 21.41
CA LEU A 72 -6.79 -12.65 20.79
C LEU A 72 -6.97 -11.54 21.84
N ARG A 73 -5.99 -10.64 21.96
CA ARG A 73 -6.07 -9.42 22.75
C ARG A 73 -5.90 -8.22 21.83
N TYR A 74 -6.91 -7.35 21.79
CA TYR A 74 -6.90 -6.16 20.95
C TYR A 74 -6.44 -4.96 21.79
N GLU A 75 -5.39 -4.28 21.34
CA GLU A 75 -4.88 -3.06 21.93
C GLU A 75 -4.91 -1.92 20.92
N ASP A 76 -5.16 -0.72 21.44
CA ASP A 76 -5.12 0.48 20.62
C ASP A 76 -3.68 0.81 20.24
N SER A 77 -3.42 0.94 18.95
CA SER A 77 -2.14 1.43 18.47
C SER A 77 -2.08 2.96 18.38
N ASP A 78 -3.23 3.63 18.41
CA ASP A 78 -3.43 5.05 18.07
C ASP A 78 -2.73 5.47 16.76
N CYS A 79 -2.47 4.51 15.87
CA CYS A 79 -1.62 4.71 14.68
C CYS A 79 -0.26 5.37 15.00
N GLY A 80 0.24 5.23 16.24
CA GLY A 80 1.40 5.97 16.74
C GLY A 80 2.19 5.23 17.83
N ASN A 81 2.72 6.01 18.78
CA ASN A 81 3.63 5.52 19.82
C ASN A 81 2.96 4.59 20.83
N ASP A 82 1.64 4.69 21.01
CA ASP A 82 0.86 3.85 21.92
C ASP A 82 0.99 2.37 21.59
N ALA A 83 1.24 2.04 20.32
CA ALA A 83 1.61 0.70 19.92
C ALA A 83 2.88 0.21 20.63
N LEU A 84 3.96 1.00 20.63
CA LEU A 84 5.18 0.62 21.33
C LEU A 84 4.94 0.51 22.83
N PHE A 85 4.23 1.48 23.43
CA PHE A 85 3.98 1.51 24.87
C PHE A 85 3.21 0.25 25.33
N SER A 86 2.11 -0.07 24.63
CA SER A 86 1.32 -1.28 24.88
C SER A 86 2.12 -2.58 24.78
N LEU A 87 3.15 -2.65 23.91
CA LEU A 87 4.04 -3.80 23.83
C LEU A 87 5.09 -3.82 24.96
N VAL A 88 5.68 -2.66 25.27
CA VAL A 88 6.73 -2.51 26.30
C VAL A 88 6.19 -2.78 27.70
N ASP A 89 4.96 -2.36 27.99
CA ASP A 89 4.30 -2.62 29.30
C ASP A 89 4.20 -4.12 29.60
N ARG A 90 4.18 -4.95 28.55
CA ARG A 90 4.17 -6.42 28.67
C ARG A 90 5.55 -7.04 28.91
N SER A 91 6.60 -6.24 29.03
CA SER A 91 7.97 -6.73 29.29
C SER A 91 8.08 -7.49 30.61
N CYS A 92 7.35 -7.05 31.64
CA CYS A 92 7.25 -7.68 32.95
C CYS A 92 6.08 -8.67 33.06
N GLU A 93 5.16 -8.67 32.08
CA GLU A 93 4.04 -9.60 31.99
C GLU A 93 4.36 -10.79 31.06
N LYS A 94 3.35 -11.62 30.77
CA LYS A 94 3.45 -12.66 29.74
C LYS A 94 3.49 -12.00 28.36
N LYS A 95 4.68 -12.00 27.74
CA LYS A 95 4.89 -11.57 26.34
C LYS A 95 4.00 -12.39 25.38
N PRO A 96 3.47 -11.76 24.31
CA PRO A 96 2.67 -12.48 23.32
C PRO A 96 3.52 -13.51 22.56
N ASP A 97 2.85 -14.49 21.97
CA ASP A 97 3.44 -15.48 21.07
C ASP A 97 3.43 -14.97 19.61
N LEU A 98 2.50 -14.08 19.27
CA LEU A 98 2.35 -13.44 17.96
C LEU A 98 1.87 -12.00 18.12
N VAL A 99 2.40 -11.09 17.31
CA VAL A 99 1.84 -9.75 17.13
C VAL A 99 1.20 -9.63 15.74
N LEU A 100 -0.04 -9.17 15.69
CA LEU A 100 -0.73 -8.76 14.45
C LEU A 100 -0.81 -7.23 14.38
N GLY A 101 -0.25 -6.66 13.32
CA GLY A 101 -0.04 -5.21 13.19
C GLY A 101 1.25 -4.74 13.87
N PRO A 102 1.44 -3.44 14.11
CA PRO A 102 0.63 -2.31 13.65
C PRO A 102 0.63 -2.16 12.13
N VAL A 103 -0.30 -1.35 11.62
CA VAL A 103 -0.40 -1.03 10.20
C VAL A 103 0.41 0.21 9.84
N CYS A 104 0.22 1.31 10.59
CA CYS A 104 0.88 2.59 10.34
C CYS A 104 2.39 2.47 10.48
N GLU A 105 3.12 3.13 9.59
CA GLU A 105 4.55 3.01 9.39
C GLU A 105 5.33 3.41 10.64
N TYR A 106 4.99 4.57 11.21
CA TYR A 106 5.64 5.09 12.41
C TYR A 106 5.28 4.29 13.69
N ALA A 107 4.13 3.62 13.72
CA ALA A 107 3.75 2.72 14.81
C ALA A 107 4.43 1.35 14.69
N ALA A 108 4.49 0.82 13.46
CA ALA A 108 5.02 -0.51 13.18
C ALA A 108 6.54 -0.56 13.36
N ALA A 109 7.28 0.46 12.93
CA ALA A 109 8.74 0.48 13.00
C ALA A 109 9.30 0.19 14.41
N PRO A 110 8.90 0.89 15.49
CA PRO A 110 9.38 0.58 16.83
C PRO A 110 8.87 -0.76 17.37
N VAL A 111 7.62 -1.14 17.08
CA VAL A 111 7.06 -2.43 17.53
C VAL A 111 7.83 -3.61 16.93
N VAL A 112 8.09 -3.58 15.62
CA VAL A 112 8.82 -4.64 14.93
C VAL A 112 10.25 -4.73 15.47
N ARG A 113 10.94 -3.60 15.68
CA ARG A 113 12.29 -3.61 16.30
C ARG A 113 12.31 -4.31 17.64
N MET A 114 11.31 -4.01 18.49
CA MET A 114 11.19 -4.63 19.80
C MET A 114 10.84 -6.12 19.70
N ALA A 115 9.92 -6.49 18.82
CA ALA A 115 9.56 -7.88 18.57
C ALA A 115 10.74 -8.69 18.00
N SER A 116 11.54 -8.10 17.11
CA SER A 116 12.80 -8.66 16.63
C SER A 116 13.78 -8.92 17.77
N HIS A 117 13.94 -7.97 18.69
CA HIS A 117 14.77 -8.16 19.88
C HIS A 117 14.24 -9.26 20.81
N TRP A 118 12.92 -9.35 20.98
CA TRP A 118 12.28 -10.36 21.83
C TRP A 118 12.02 -11.72 21.16
N ASN A 119 12.41 -11.88 19.90
CA ASN A 119 12.17 -13.07 19.10
C ASN A 119 10.67 -13.41 18.97
N ILE A 120 9.82 -12.41 18.77
CA ILE A 120 8.36 -12.56 18.60
C ILE A 120 8.02 -12.32 17.12
N PRO A 121 7.33 -13.26 16.43
CA PRO A 121 6.84 -13.05 15.09
C PRO A 121 5.86 -11.86 15.02
N VAL A 122 6.00 -11.04 13.99
CA VAL A 122 5.06 -9.96 13.66
C VAL A 122 4.53 -10.19 12.26
N ILE A 123 3.20 -10.22 12.12
CA ILE A 123 2.55 -10.23 10.81
C ILE A 123 1.71 -8.97 10.68
N SER A 124 1.96 -8.19 9.64
CA SER A 124 1.20 -6.96 9.40
C SER A 124 0.65 -6.93 7.99
N ALA A 125 -0.62 -6.51 7.88
CA ALA A 125 -1.24 -6.09 6.61
C ALA A 125 -0.88 -4.64 6.23
N GLY A 126 -0.08 -3.96 7.06
CA GLY A 126 0.54 -2.66 6.79
C GLY A 126 2.06 -2.75 6.75
N ALA A 127 2.75 -1.77 7.36
CA ALA A 127 4.21 -1.63 7.27
C ALA A 127 4.71 -1.63 5.81
N LEU A 128 4.01 -0.90 4.95
CA LEU A 128 4.13 -1.04 3.50
C LEU A 128 5.29 -0.21 2.91
N ALA A 129 5.86 0.71 3.69
CA ALA A 129 7.01 1.53 3.30
C ALA A 129 8.22 0.70 2.88
N SER A 130 9.05 1.29 2.03
CA SER A 130 10.23 0.66 1.44
C SER A 130 11.25 0.21 2.50
N GLY A 131 11.42 1.01 3.57
CA GLY A 131 12.38 0.74 4.65
C GLY A 131 12.17 -0.59 5.39
N PHE A 132 10.94 -1.11 5.44
CA PHE A 132 10.65 -2.41 6.06
C PHE A 132 11.22 -3.62 5.30
N ARG A 133 11.81 -3.42 4.12
CA ARG A 133 12.50 -4.47 3.37
C ARG A 133 13.76 -4.97 4.08
N GLU A 134 14.40 -4.14 4.90
CA GLU A 134 15.69 -4.44 5.55
C GLU A 134 15.52 -5.39 6.75
N LYS A 135 15.35 -6.69 6.46
CA LYS A 135 15.05 -7.73 7.47
C LYS A 135 16.26 -8.51 7.98
N ASP A 136 17.46 -8.16 7.56
CA ASP A 136 18.69 -8.77 8.06
C ASP A 136 19.00 -8.39 9.52
N LYS A 137 18.40 -7.30 10.02
CA LYS A 137 18.62 -6.79 11.37
C LYS A 137 17.32 -6.40 12.05
N GLU A 138 16.90 -5.16 11.85
CA GLU A 138 15.91 -4.48 12.69
C GLU A 138 14.47 -4.95 12.47
N PHE A 139 14.18 -5.50 11.29
CA PHE A 139 12.86 -6.02 10.92
C PHE A 139 12.83 -7.54 10.69
N SER A 140 13.77 -8.27 11.28
CA SER A 140 13.98 -9.73 11.12
C SER A 140 12.84 -10.64 11.57
N ARG A 141 11.80 -10.11 12.23
CA ARG A 141 10.60 -10.85 12.63
C ARG A 141 9.32 -10.40 11.91
N LEU A 142 9.44 -9.51 10.93
CA LEU A 142 8.30 -9.00 10.18
C LEU A 142 7.98 -9.86 8.96
N THR A 143 6.72 -10.28 8.86
CA THR A 143 6.11 -10.80 7.64
C THR A 143 5.03 -9.83 7.17
N ARG A 144 5.13 -9.35 5.93
CA ARG A 144 4.14 -8.41 5.35
C ARG A 144 3.13 -9.19 4.51
N ILE A 145 1.96 -9.46 5.10
CA ILE A 145 0.90 -10.28 4.47
C ILE A 145 0.13 -9.54 3.37
N SER A 146 0.42 -8.25 3.21
CA SER A 146 -0.09 -7.38 2.18
C SER A 146 1.03 -6.95 1.25
N PRO A 147 0.78 -6.72 -0.05
CA PRO A 147 1.78 -6.20 -0.96
C PRO A 147 2.28 -4.82 -0.52
N SER A 148 3.59 -4.64 -0.45
CA SER A 148 4.20 -3.36 -0.10
C SER A 148 4.06 -2.32 -1.22
N TYR A 149 4.33 -1.05 -0.93
CA TYR A 149 4.32 0.00 -1.96
C TYR A 149 5.37 -0.27 -3.06
N LEU A 150 6.49 -0.90 -2.71
CA LEU A 150 7.49 -1.33 -3.70
C LEU A 150 6.95 -2.41 -4.65
N LYS A 151 6.12 -3.34 -4.18
CA LYS A 151 5.49 -4.36 -5.03
C LYS A 151 4.47 -3.73 -5.97
N MET A 152 3.70 -2.76 -5.50
CA MET A 152 2.81 -1.97 -6.36
C MET A 152 3.58 -1.25 -7.46
N ALA A 153 4.70 -0.59 -7.09
CA ALA A 153 5.53 0.16 -8.01
C ALA A 153 6.17 -0.69 -9.13
N GLU A 154 6.30 -2.01 -8.96
CA GLU A 154 6.73 -2.93 -10.03
C GLU A 154 5.76 -2.91 -11.22
N THR A 155 4.47 -2.64 -10.99
CA THR A 155 3.48 -2.42 -12.06
C THR A 155 3.87 -1.24 -12.94
N PHE A 156 4.27 -0.12 -12.35
CA PHE A 156 4.73 1.05 -13.12
C PHE A 156 6.02 0.75 -13.85
N SER A 157 7.01 0.12 -13.21
CA SER A 157 8.25 -0.28 -13.89
C SER A 157 7.97 -1.16 -15.11
N ALA A 158 7.06 -2.15 -14.99
CA ALA A 158 6.66 -2.99 -16.12
C ALA A 158 5.94 -2.21 -17.23
N MET A 159 5.04 -1.28 -16.89
CA MET A 159 4.35 -0.43 -17.87
C MET A 159 5.32 0.51 -18.60
N PHE A 160 6.24 1.17 -17.89
CA PHE A 160 7.24 2.05 -18.48
C PHE A 160 8.11 1.32 -19.51
N ARG A 161 8.54 0.08 -19.21
CA ARG A 161 9.25 -0.78 -20.17
C ARG A 161 8.39 -1.18 -21.35
N ASN A 162 7.13 -1.55 -21.11
CA ASN A 162 6.23 -2.02 -22.16
C ASN A 162 5.84 -0.92 -23.16
N PHE A 163 5.61 0.31 -22.67
CA PHE A 163 5.14 1.43 -23.50
C PHE A 163 6.24 2.44 -23.85
N ASN A 164 7.48 2.19 -23.44
CA ASN A 164 8.66 3.01 -23.74
C ASN A 164 8.61 4.47 -23.25
N TRP A 165 7.80 4.76 -22.23
CA TRP A 165 7.73 6.09 -21.60
C TRP A 165 9.08 6.53 -21.04
N LYS A 166 9.34 7.85 -21.01
CA LYS A 166 10.68 8.40 -20.70
C LYS A 166 10.78 9.08 -19.35
N ASP A 167 9.70 9.66 -18.89
CA ASP A 167 9.69 10.43 -17.65
C ASP A 167 8.32 10.39 -16.97
N ALA A 168 8.32 10.75 -15.69
CA ALA A 168 7.13 10.75 -14.85
C ALA A 168 7.08 11.97 -13.93
N LEU A 169 5.90 12.57 -13.80
CA LEU A 169 5.56 13.46 -12.71
C LEU A 169 4.83 12.67 -11.61
N LEU A 170 5.35 12.71 -10.39
CA LEU A 170 4.78 12.06 -9.21
C LEU A 170 4.12 13.12 -8.32
N ILE A 171 2.78 13.15 -8.31
CA ILE A 171 1.97 14.07 -7.50
C ILE A 171 1.45 13.32 -6.29
N PHE A 172 1.70 13.81 -5.08
CA PHE A 172 1.18 13.16 -3.88
C PHE A 172 0.78 14.09 -2.75
N ASP A 173 -0.21 13.63 -1.99
CA ASP A 173 -0.58 14.24 -0.73
C ASP A 173 0.34 13.75 0.40
N ASP A 174 0.97 14.68 1.09
CA ASP A 174 1.86 14.45 2.22
C ASP A 174 1.34 15.20 3.44
N ASP A 175 0.47 14.53 4.18
CA ASP A 175 -0.21 15.07 5.36
C ASP A 175 0.67 15.19 6.61
N LYS A 176 1.98 14.86 6.50
CA LYS A 176 2.99 14.89 7.56
C LYS A 176 2.63 14.07 8.81
N LYS A 177 1.65 13.16 8.70
CA LYS A 177 1.19 12.27 9.76
C LYS A 177 1.38 10.82 9.35
N GLU A 178 0.36 10.20 8.77
CA GLU A 178 0.42 8.84 8.26
C GLU A 178 1.24 8.74 6.97
N ARG A 179 1.19 9.78 6.12
CA ARG A 179 2.02 9.88 4.91
C ARG A 179 1.84 8.71 3.93
N ASN A 180 0.63 8.12 3.86
CA ASN A 180 0.32 6.97 3.00
C ASN A 180 0.72 7.22 1.54
N CYS A 181 0.33 8.36 0.97
CA CYS A 181 0.63 8.67 -0.43
C CYS A 181 2.09 9.08 -0.67
N TYR A 182 2.75 9.68 0.32
CA TYR A 182 4.20 9.88 0.29
C TYR A 182 4.93 8.53 0.20
N PHE A 183 4.63 7.56 1.06
CA PHE A 183 5.29 6.24 1.01
C PHE A 183 4.92 5.44 -0.24
N THR A 184 3.71 5.65 -0.76
CA THR A 184 3.28 5.08 -2.05
C THR A 184 4.14 5.61 -3.19
N MET A 185 4.30 6.95 -3.29
CA MET A 185 5.13 7.57 -4.31
C MET A 185 6.62 7.34 -4.10
N GLU A 186 7.09 7.18 -2.86
CA GLU A 186 8.45 6.74 -2.56
C GLU A 186 8.72 5.38 -3.22
N GLY A 187 7.79 4.43 -3.11
CA GLY A 187 7.88 3.14 -3.79
C GLY A 187 8.02 3.27 -5.31
N VAL A 188 7.20 4.14 -5.93
CA VAL A 188 7.25 4.41 -7.38
C VAL A 188 8.57 5.09 -7.77
N HIS A 189 8.97 6.12 -7.04
CA HIS A 189 10.22 6.83 -7.26
C HIS A 189 11.42 5.87 -7.21
N LEU A 190 11.53 5.05 -6.16
CA LEU A 190 12.62 4.08 -6.01
C LEU A 190 12.66 3.03 -7.13
N LYS A 191 11.52 2.68 -7.75
CA LYS A 191 11.49 1.73 -8.86
C LYS A 191 11.77 2.35 -10.22
N LEU A 192 11.58 3.65 -10.38
CA LEU A 192 11.75 4.34 -11.66
C LEU A 192 13.05 5.17 -11.75
N MET A 193 13.56 5.68 -10.63
CA MET A 193 14.64 6.69 -10.61
C MET A 193 15.96 6.26 -11.24
N ASP A 194 16.24 4.96 -11.31
CA ASP A 194 17.48 4.44 -11.91
C ASP A 194 17.44 4.42 -13.45
N GLU A 195 16.25 4.27 -14.04
CA GLU A 195 16.05 4.09 -15.49
C GLU A 195 15.35 5.30 -16.15
N TYR A 196 14.60 6.10 -15.38
CA TYR A 196 13.70 7.14 -15.89
C TYR A 196 13.84 8.45 -15.10
N GLN A 197 13.59 9.58 -15.78
CA GLN A 197 13.51 10.87 -15.09
C GLN A 197 12.22 10.95 -14.27
N THR A 198 12.32 11.35 -13.01
CA THR A 198 11.15 11.55 -12.14
C THR A 198 11.17 12.94 -11.54
N VAL A 199 10.05 13.65 -11.66
CA VAL A 199 9.80 14.94 -11.02
C VAL A 199 8.75 14.72 -9.93
N THR A 200 8.86 15.42 -8.81
CA THR A 200 7.94 15.25 -7.68
C THR A 200 7.22 16.55 -7.36
N TYR A 201 5.94 16.44 -7.02
CA TYR A 201 5.13 17.53 -6.50
C TYR A 201 4.36 17.05 -5.26
N ALA A 202 4.67 17.63 -4.11
CA ALA A 202 3.98 17.32 -2.86
C ALA A 202 2.94 18.41 -2.55
N THR A 203 1.75 18.00 -2.15
CA THR A 203 0.72 18.88 -1.58
C THR A 203 0.42 18.45 -0.15
N ASN A 204 -0.12 19.35 0.68
CA ASN A 204 -0.72 18.99 1.97
C ASN A 204 -2.16 19.46 2.01
N SER A 205 -3.08 18.54 1.72
CA SER A 205 -4.52 18.82 1.64
C SER A 205 -5.16 19.29 2.94
N LYS A 206 -4.50 19.04 4.09
CA LYS A 206 -4.99 19.44 5.41
C LYS A 206 -4.60 20.88 5.77
N GLU A 207 -3.55 21.42 5.16
CA GLU A 207 -2.98 22.73 5.50
C GLU A 207 -3.20 23.77 4.41
N GLU A 208 -3.22 23.34 3.15
CA GLU A 208 -3.20 24.24 2.00
C GLU A 208 -4.31 23.92 0.99
N ARG A 209 -4.78 24.97 0.30
CA ARG A 209 -5.65 24.79 -0.85
C ARG A 209 -4.82 24.32 -2.04
N LEU A 210 -5.35 23.35 -2.77
CA LEU A 210 -4.71 22.81 -3.96
C LEU A 210 -4.44 23.90 -5.00
N ASN A 211 -3.16 24.16 -5.31
CA ASN A 211 -2.76 25.07 -6.37
C ASN A 211 -2.65 24.34 -7.71
N THR A 212 -3.79 24.14 -8.37
CA THR A 212 -3.84 23.43 -9.65
C THR A 212 -3.07 24.13 -10.76
N ASP A 213 -2.93 25.45 -10.72
CA ASP A 213 -2.17 26.21 -11.73
C ASP A 213 -0.67 25.88 -11.67
N ASP A 214 -0.15 25.61 -10.47
CA ASP A 214 1.24 25.24 -10.29
C ASP A 214 1.49 23.80 -10.73
N ILE A 215 0.63 22.86 -10.31
CA ILE A 215 0.67 21.45 -10.74
C ILE A 215 0.70 21.33 -12.27
N ILE A 216 -0.11 22.13 -12.96
CA ILE A 216 -0.17 22.13 -14.42
C ILE A 216 1.17 22.49 -15.08
N LYS A 217 1.99 23.36 -14.48
CA LYS A 217 3.32 23.69 -15.02
C LYS A 217 4.20 22.46 -15.07
N TYR A 218 4.19 21.66 -14.01
CA TYR A 218 4.90 20.40 -13.96
C TYR A 218 4.35 19.38 -14.95
N ILE A 219 3.02 19.35 -15.16
CA ILE A 219 2.41 18.44 -16.16
C ILE A 219 2.95 18.73 -17.57
N TYR A 220 3.15 19.99 -17.95
CA TYR A 220 3.70 20.34 -19.27
C TYR A 220 5.10 19.76 -19.53
N GLU A 221 5.85 19.42 -18.48
CA GLU A 221 7.22 18.93 -18.56
C GLU A 221 7.33 17.40 -18.50
N SER A 222 6.22 16.68 -18.35
CA SER A 222 6.24 15.22 -18.20
C SER A 222 5.25 14.47 -19.07
N GLU A 223 5.62 13.28 -19.54
CA GLU A 223 4.80 12.40 -20.38
C GLU A 223 3.71 11.68 -19.59
N VAL A 224 4.09 11.15 -18.42
CA VAL A 224 3.24 10.33 -17.56
C VAL A 224 3.05 11.04 -16.22
N VAL A 225 1.80 11.17 -15.78
CA VAL A 225 1.46 11.78 -14.49
C VAL A 225 0.89 10.71 -13.57
N ILE A 226 1.57 10.43 -12.46
CA ILE A 226 1.16 9.44 -11.46
C ILE A 226 0.76 10.17 -10.19
N MET A 227 -0.47 9.94 -9.74
CA MET A 227 -1.07 10.65 -8.62
C MET A 227 -1.40 9.68 -7.47
N CYS A 228 -1.10 10.09 -6.24
CA CYS A 228 -1.69 9.51 -5.04
C CYS A 228 -2.21 10.63 -4.14
N ALA A 229 -3.52 10.75 -4.03
CA ALA A 229 -4.16 11.72 -3.15
C ALA A 229 -5.60 11.25 -2.84
N GLY A 230 -6.31 12.00 -1.99
CA GLY A 230 -7.75 11.80 -1.83
C GLY A 230 -8.49 11.94 -3.18
N ALA A 231 -9.59 11.20 -3.33
CA ALA A 231 -10.34 11.11 -4.59
C ALA A 231 -10.77 12.48 -5.15
N ASP A 232 -11.04 13.46 -4.29
CA ASP A 232 -11.44 14.80 -4.69
C ASP A 232 -10.26 15.66 -5.18
N ILE A 233 -9.06 15.45 -4.63
CA ILE A 233 -7.84 16.11 -5.13
C ILE A 233 -7.52 15.59 -6.54
N VAL A 234 -7.60 14.28 -6.75
CA VAL A 234 -7.44 13.66 -8.07
C VAL A 234 -8.46 14.24 -9.05
N ARG A 235 -9.71 14.36 -8.64
CA ARG A 235 -10.79 14.98 -9.43
C ARG A 235 -10.43 16.41 -9.83
N ASP A 236 -9.99 17.23 -8.88
CA ASP A 236 -9.69 18.64 -9.11
C ASP A 236 -8.51 18.82 -10.08
N VAL A 237 -7.46 17.99 -9.97
CA VAL A 237 -6.35 17.96 -10.92
C VAL A 237 -6.84 17.58 -12.32
N MET A 238 -7.65 16.53 -12.44
CA MET A 238 -8.17 16.08 -13.74
C MET A 238 -9.07 17.13 -14.40
N LEU A 239 -9.94 17.80 -13.63
CA LEU A 239 -10.74 18.93 -14.13
C LEU A 239 -9.85 20.09 -14.60
N ALA A 240 -8.81 20.44 -13.84
CA ALA A 240 -7.87 21.49 -14.21
C ALA A 240 -7.07 21.14 -15.49
N ALA A 241 -6.67 19.88 -15.65
CA ALA A 241 -5.99 19.36 -16.83
C ALA A 241 -6.91 19.36 -18.06
N HIS A 242 -8.17 18.94 -17.89
CA HIS A 242 -9.17 18.91 -18.96
C HIS A 242 -9.48 20.31 -19.50
N ARG A 243 -9.67 21.30 -18.62
CA ARG A 243 -9.88 22.71 -19.00
C ARG A 243 -8.73 23.29 -19.82
N ARG A 244 -7.53 22.73 -19.66
CA ARG A 244 -6.31 23.11 -20.40
C ARG A 244 -6.02 22.20 -21.59
N ARG A 245 -6.96 21.32 -21.94
CA ARG A 245 -6.89 20.38 -23.06
C ARG A 245 -5.74 19.37 -22.97
N LEU A 246 -5.32 19.02 -21.74
CA LEU A 246 -4.25 18.06 -21.50
C LEU A 246 -4.75 16.61 -21.49
N THR A 247 -6.07 16.38 -21.45
CA THR A 247 -6.70 15.05 -21.47
C THR A 247 -7.01 14.56 -22.90
N ASN A 248 -6.26 15.01 -23.90
CA ASN A 248 -6.48 14.71 -25.33
C ASN A 248 -5.61 13.53 -25.85
N GLY A 249 -4.83 12.90 -24.98
CA GLY A 249 -3.87 11.84 -25.31
C GLY A 249 -2.42 12.29 -25.43
N SER A 250 -2.11 13.59 -25.25
CA SER A 250 -0.72 14.07 -25.19
C SER A 250 -0.02 13.77 -23.86
N TYR A 251 -0.78 13.36 -22.84
CA TYR A 251 -0.32 12.99 -21.51
C TYR A 251 -1.08 11.76 -21.04
N ILE A 252 -0.45 10.93 -20.22
CA ILE A 252 -1.08 9.73 -19.65
C ILE A 252 -1.21 9.92 -18.15
N PHE A 253 -2.44 9.86 -17.64
CA PHE A 253 -2.73 10.06 -16.22
C PHE A 253 -2.99 8.73 -15.53
N PHE A 254 -2.40 8.58 -14.35
CA PHE A 254 -2.67 7.52 -13.41
C PHE A 254 -3.03 8.10 -12.05
N ASN A 255 -4.02 7.51 -11.38
CA ASN A 255 -4.12 7.58 -9.93
C ASN A 255 -3.94 6.19 -9.33
N ILE A 256 -3.55 6.15 -8.06
CA ILE A 256 -3.41 4.90 -7.32
C ILE A 256 -4.55 4.80 -6.31
N GLU A 257 -5.42 3.81 -6.51
CA GLU A 257 -6.43 3.44 -5.52
C GLU A 257 -5.77 2.62 -4.42
N LEU A 258 -5.41 3.28 -3.32
CA LEU A 258 -4.86 2.57 -2.17
C LEU A 258 -5.93 1.69 -1.51
N PHE A 259 -5.52 0.47 -1.21
CA PHE A 259 -6.19 -0.45 -0.29
C PHE A 259 -7.56 -0.99 -0.71
N ASN A 260 -7.91 -0.86 -1.99
CA ASN A 260 -9.27 -1.11 -2.52
C ASN A 260 -10.31 -0.29 -1.77
N SER A 261 -10.06 1.02 -1.63
CA SER A 261 -11.00 1.97 -1.07
C SER A 261 -11.33 3.09 -2.04
N THR A 262 -12.60 3.45 -2.03
CA THR A 262 -13.14 4.61 -2.76
C THR A 262 -12.47 5.94 -2.37
N SER A 263 -11.86 6.01 -1.19
CA SER A 263 -11.26 7.24 -0.64
C SER A 263 -10.09 7.79 -1.46
N TYR A 264 -9.36 6.92 -2.18
CA TYR A 264 -8.19 7.29 -2.99
C TYR A 264 -8.50 7.37 -4.50
N GLY A 265 -9.79 7.23 -4.86
CA GLY A 265 -10.28 7.28 -6.22
C GLY A 265 -10.25 5.92 -6.92
N ASN A 266 -11.41 5.28 -7.02
CA ASN A 266 -11.60 4.00 -7.72
C ASN A 266 -12.09 4.18 -9.17
N GLY A 267 -11.72 5.29 -9.82
CA GLY A 267 -12.27 5.70 -11.11
C GLY A 267 -13.66 6.37 -11.05
N SER A 268 -14.27 6.49 -9.87
CA SER A 268 -15.55 7.21 -9.73
C SER A 268 -15.39 8.73 -9.96
N TRP A 269 -15.84 9.17 -11.13
CA TRP A 269 -15.88 10.58 -11.54
C TRP A 269 -17.14 11.32 -11.06
N LYS A 270 -18.14 10.63 -10.54
CA LYS A 270 -19.43 11.25 -10.20
C LYS A 270 -19.42 11.76 -8.76
N ARG A 271 -19.89 13.00 -8.55
CA ARG A 271 -20.09 13.61 -7.24
C ARG A 271 -21.50 14.18 -7.05
N GLY A 272 -22.34 14.18 -8.08
CA GLY A 272 -23.65 14.82 -8.04
C GLY A 272 -23.56 16.34 -8.10
N ASP A 273 -22.45 16.87 -8.63
CA ASP A 273 -22.19 18.30 -8.77
C ASP A 273 -22.41 18.77 -10.23
N LYS A 274 -22.27 20.08 -10.45
CA LYS A 274 -22.39 20.67 -11.80
C LYS A 274 -21.23 20.33 -12.74
N TYR A 275 -20.17 19.70 -12.25
CA TYR A 275 -18.96 19.35 -12.99
C TYR A 275 -18.93 17.88 -13.43
N ASP A 276 -19.92 17.07 -13.04
CA ASP A 276 -19.99 15.63 -13.36
C ASP A 276 -19.79 15.31 -14.86
N SER A 277 -20.41 16.07 -15.77
CA SER A 277 -20.25 15.85 -17.21
C SER A 277 -18.82 16.16 -17.70
N GLU A 278 -18.23 17.24 -17.16
CA GLU A 278 -16.85 17.65 -17.45
C GLU A 278 -15.86 16.63 -16.90
N ALA A 279 -16.10 16.14 -15.68
CA ALA A 279 -15.28 15.14 -15.05
C ALA A 279 -15.33 13.79 -15.75
N ARG A 280 -16.50 13.34 -16.20
CA ARG A 280 -16.60 12.12 -17.01
C ARG A 280 -15.70 12.18 -18.23
N GLN A 281 -15.67 13.34 -18.91
CA GLN A 281 -14.78 13.56 -20.06
C GLN A 281 -13.31 13.61 -19.64
N ALA A 282 -12.97 14.30 -18.55
CA ALA A 282 -11.60 14.33 -18.02
C ALA A 282 -11.09 12.93 -17.65
N TYR A 283 -11.93 12.13 -16.99
CA TYR A 283 -11.61 10.78 -16.52
C TYR A 283 -11.45 9.78 -17.67
N SER A 284 -11.92 10.08 -18.88
CA SER A 284 -11.58 9.24 -20.05
C SER A 284 -10.08 9.13 -20.32
N ALA A 285 -9.28 10.06 -19.79
CA ALA A 285 -7.81 10.03 -19.84
C ALA A 285 -7.15 9.51 -18.55
N LEU A 286 -7.93 9.28 -17.47
CA LEU A 286 -7.42 8.81 -16.19
C LEU A 286 -7.50 7.29 -16.12
N ASN A 287 -6.36 6.66 -15.85
CA ASN A 287 -6.26 5.25 -15.53
C ASN A 287 -6.07 5.07 -14.02
N THR A 288 -6.57 3.99 -13.44
CA THR A 288 -6.48 3.72 -12.00
C THR A 288 -5.73 2.43 -11.75
N VAL A 289 -4.63 2.48 -10.99
CA VAL A 289 -3.93 1.28 -10.51
C VAL A 289 -4.54 0.85 -9.19
N THR A 290 -4.96 -0.42 -9.09
CA THR A 290 -5.64 -1.00 -7.92
C THR A 290 -5.18 -2.44 -7.67
N LEU A 291 -5.47 -3.02 -6.50
CA LEU A 291 -5.10 -4.41 -6.21
C LEU A 291 -5.99 -5.37 -7.01
N LEU A 292 -5.39 -6.40 -7.60
CA LEU A 292 -6.15 -7.47 -8.25
C LEU A 292 -6.80 -8.34 -7.16
N ARG A 293 -8.13 -8.41 -7.17
CA ARG A 293 -8.90 -9.31 -6.30
C ARG A 293 -9.44 -10.48 -7.09
N THR A 294 -9.33 -11.67 -6.53
CA THR A 294 -10.04 -12.84 -7.06
C THR A 294 -11.35 -13.00 -6.32
N VAL A 295 -12.47 -13.08 -7.04
CA VAL A 295 -13.78 -13.36 -6.45
C VAL A 295 -14.00 -14.87 -6.44
N LYS A 296 -14.27 -15.44 -5.27
CA LYS A 296 -14.62 -16.85 -5.07
C LYS A 296 -15.78 -17.00 -4.07
N PRO A 297 -16.53 -18.11 -4.09
CA PRO A 297 -17.70 -18.28 -3.21
C PRO A 297 -17.37 -18.13 -1.71
N GLU A 298 -16.20 -18.59 -1.27
CA GLU A 298 -15.76 -18.44 0.13
C GLU A 298 -15.56 -16.97 0.51
N PHE A 299 -15.08 -16.16 -0.44
CA PHE A 299 -14.88 -14.73 -0.27
C PHE A 299 -16.21 -13.99 -0.11
N GLU A 300 -17.26 -14.41 -0.82
CA GLU A 300 -18.61 -13.84 -0.68
C GLU A 300 -19.19 -14.11 0.72
N ASN A 301 -19.06 -15.34 1.22
CA ASN A 301 -19.50 -15.70 2.57
C ASN A 301 -18.76 -14.90 3.66
N PHE A 302 -17.44 -14.81 3.52
CA PHE A 302 -16.61 -13.96 4.38
C PHE A 302 -17.06 -12.50 4.35
N SER A 303 -17.27 -11.95 3.15
CA SER A 303 -17.71 -10.58 2.97
C SER A 303 -19.05 -10.32 3.64
N LEU A 304 -20.02 -11.23 3.50
CA LEU A 304 -21.33 -11.12 4.15
C LEU A 304 -21.21 -11.14 5.68
N GLU A 305 -20.41 -12.03 6.24
CA GLU A 305 -20.28 -12.17 7.70
C GLU A 305 -19.53 -10.98 8.33
N VAL A 306 -18.46 -10.50 7.69
CA VAL A 306 -17.73 -9.31 8.13
C VAL A 306 -18.63 -8.07 8.06
N LYS A 307 -19.36 -7.87 6.96
CA LYS A 307 -20.31 -6.75 6.81
C LYS A 307 -21.41 -6.81 7.87
N ARG A 308 -21.99 -7.98 8.13
CA ARG A 308 -23.00 -8.18 9.18
C ARG A 308 -22.46 -7.81 10.56
N SER A 309 -21.23 -8.19 10.86
CA SER A 309 -20.57 -7.89 12.13
C SER A 309 -20.33 -6.38 12.30
N ILE A 310 -19.85 -5.71 11.25
CA ILE A 310 -19.64 -4.25 11.24
C ILE A 310 -20.97 -3.51 11.41
N GLN A 311 -22.02 -3.93 10.70
CA GLN A 311 -23.36 -3.33 10.82
C GLN A 311 -23.92 -3.48 12.24
N LYS A 312 -23.75 -4.65 12.86
CA LYS A 312 -24.18 -4.90 14.25
C LYS A 312 -23.41 -4.04 15.26
N ALA A 313 -22.15 -3.71 14.98
CA ALA A 313 -21.35 -2.84 15.82
C ALA A 313 -21.78 -1.36 15.75
N GLY A 314 -22.55 -0.96 14.72
CA GLY A 314 -23.12 0.39 14.61
C GLY A 314 -22.05 1.49 14.53
N LEU A 315 -21.05 1.33 13.66
CA LEU A 315 -19.95 2.30 13.54
C LEU A 315 -20.46 3.63 12.96
N LEU A 316 -20.57 4.66 13.82
CA LEU A 316 -21.08 6.00 13.45
C LEU A 316 -20.05 6.86 12.68
N ASP A 317 -18.76 6.68 12.96
CA ASP A 317 -17.66 7.50 12.41
C ASP A 317 -16.78 6.69 11.46
N CYS A 318 -17.36 6.21 10.37
CA CYS A 318 -16.63 5.39 9.42
C CYS A 318 -17.10 5.64 7.99
N ASN A 319 -16.14 5.95 7.11
CA ASN A 319 -16.35 6.01 5.68
C ASN A 319 -16.03 4.64 5.07
N ASP A 320 -16.81 4.25 4.06
CA ASP A 320 -16.54 3.06 3.25
C ASP A 320 -16.54 1.74 4.06
N CYS A 321 -17.27 1.68 5.18
CA CYS A 321 -17.27 0.54 6.12
C CYS A 321 -17.94 -0.71 5.56
N GLU A 322 -18.84 -0.51 4.61
CA GLU A 322 -19.59 -1.59 3.97
C GLU A 322 -18.72 -2.38 2.99
N ASN A 323 -17.53 -1.86 2.66
CA ASN A 323 -16.61 -2.47 1.71
C ASN A 323 -15.49 -3.22 2.43
N ILE A 324 -15.23 -4.43 1.93
CA ILE A 324 -14.09 -5.24 2.35
C ILE A 324 -12.85 -4.65 1.69
N ASN A 325 -11.92 -4.18 2.51
CA ASN A 325 -10.63 -3.64 2.09
C ASN A 325 -9.50 -4.66 2.28
N MET A 326 -8.32 -4.34 1.77
CA MET A 326 -7.16 -5.26 1.82
C MET A 326 -6.72 -5.64 3.25
N PHE A 327 -6.97 -4.80 4.25
CA PHE A 327 -6.50 -5.06 5.62
C PHE A 327 -7.33 -6.16 6.29
N MET A 328 -8.64 -6.19 6.03
CA MET A 328 -9.52 -7.24 6.52
C MET A 328 -9.11 -8.60 5.93
N GLU A 329 -8.86 -8.65 4.62
CA GLU A 329 -8.37 -9.85 3.93
C GLU A 329 -6.99 -10.26 4.46
N GLY A 330 -6.06 -9.31 4.54
CA GLY A 330 -4.70 -9.55 4.99
C GLY A 330 -4.62 -10.08 6.41
N PHE A 331 -5.38 -9.54 7.36
CA PHE A 331 -5.36 -10.01 8.75
C PHE A 331 -6.10 -11.34 8.96
N HIS A 332 -7.11 -11.66 8.13
CA HIS A 332 -7.63 -13.02 8.07
C HIS A 332 -6.51 -14.00 7.65
N ASP A 333 -5.85 -13.70 6.54
CA ASP A 333 -4.81 -14.56 5.96
C ASP A 333 -3.55 -14.64 6.83
N ALA A 334 -3.27 -13.60 7.63
CA ALA A 334 -2.17 -13.57 8.59
C ALA A 334 -2.29 -14.68 9.65
N LEU A 335 -3.50 -14.88 10.19
CA LEU A 335 -3.71 -15.91 11.20
C LEU A 335 -3.60 -17.32 10.60
N LEU A 336 -4.07 -17.50 9.36
CA LEU A 336 -3.89 -18.76 8.62
C LEU A 336 -2.42 -19.06 8.38
N LEU A 337 -1.64 -18.08 7.90
CA LEU A 337 -0.21 -18.23 7.65
C LEU A 337 0.56 -18.60 8.91
N TYR A 338 0.26 -17.93 10.03
CA TYR A 338 0.87 -18.25 11.31
C TYR A 338 0.52 -19.67 11.78
N ALA A 339 -0.75 -20.06 11.73
CA ALA A 339 -1.20 -21.39 12.13
C ALA A 339 -0.47 -22.49 11.33
N LEU A 340 -0.31 -22.26 10.02
CA LEU A 340 0.44 -23.13 9.13
C LEU A 340 1.90 -23.26 9.59
N ALA A 341 2.62 -22.15 9.74
CA ALA A 341 4.02 -22.14 10.12
C ALA A 341 4.27 -22.72 11.52
N LEU A 342 3.39 -22.40 12.49
CA LEU A 342 3.48 -22.93 13.85
C LEU A 342 3.24 -24.44 13.90
N HIS A 343 2.26 -24.94 13.15
CA HIS A 343 2.01 -26.38 13.05
C HIS A 343 3.24 -27.13 12.53
N GLU A 344 3.88 -26.62 11.47
CA GLU A 344 5.12 -27.18 10.92
C GLU A 344 6.29 -27.10 11.93
N ALA A 345 6.39 -26.01 12.68
CA ALA A 345 7.42 -25.84 13.71
C ALA A 345 7.26 -26.88 14.83
N ILE A 346 6.05 -27.05 15.37
CA ILE A 346 5.76 -28.02 16.44
C ILE A 346 6.04 -29.46 16.01
N ARG A 347 5.69 -29.81 14.76
CA ARG A 347 6.01 -31.14 14.20
C ARG A 347 7.51 -31.42 14.11
N ASN A 348 8.33 -30.38 14.05
CA ASN A 348 9.79 -30.47 14.03
C ASN A 348 10.43 -30.31 15.43
N GLY A 349 9.63 -30.38 16.50
CA GLY A 349 10.13 -30.32 17.88
C GLY A 349 10.40 -28.91 18.40
N LEU A 350 9.96 -27.89 17.67
CA LEU A 350 10.01 -26.49 18.10
C LEU A 350 8.75 -26.12 18.91
N THR A 351 8.77 -24.94 19.50
CA THR A 351 7.69 -24.38 20.30
C THR A 351 7.21 -23.05 19.72
N LYS A 352 6.07 -22.54 20.19
CA LYS A 352 5.61 -21.18 19.86
C LYS A 352 6.56 -20.05 20.29
N LYS A 353 7.61 -20.35 21.07
CA LYS A 353 8.65 -19.39 21.47
C LYS A 353 9.81 -19.29 20.48
N ASP A 354 9.88 -20.19 19.50
CA ASP A 354 10.88 -20.20 18.44
C ASP A 354 10.48 -19.23 17.30
N GLY A 355 10.28 -17.96 17.65
CA GLY A 355 9.71 -16.96 16.74
C GLY A 355 10.51 -16.75 15.46
N ALA A 356 11.83 -16.90 15.51
CA ALA A 356 12.70 -16.91 14.33
C ALA A 356 12.27 -17.98 13.32
N GLU A 357 12.21 -19.22 13.80
CA GLU A 357 11.91 -20.39 12.98
C GLU A 357 10.49 -20.32 12.43
N ILE A 358 9.53 -19.85 13.23
CA ILE A 358 8.16 -19.62 12.78
C ILE A 358 8.13 -18.54 11.70
N THR A 359 8.87 -17.44 11.88
CA THR A 359 8.95 -16.36 10.89
C THR A 359 9.49 -16.87 9.56
N TYR A 360 10.62 -17.57 9.55
CA TYR A 360 11.22 -18.09 8.32
C TYR A 360 10.34 -19.12 7.62
N ARG A 361 9.54 -19.89 8.37
CA ARG A 361 8.54 -20.83 7.81
C ARG A 361 7.34 -20.14 7.19
N MET A 362 7.09 -18.87 7.49
CA MET A 362 6.07 -18.08 6.81
C MET A 362 6.55 -17.53 5.47
N TRP A 363 7.87 -17.47 5.24
CA TRP A 363 8.46 -16.87 4.05
C TRP A 363 8.62 -17.89 2.92
N ASN A 364 8.82 -17.41 1.69
CA ASN A 364 9.06 -18.22 0.50
C ASN A 364 8.06 -19.37 0.28
N ARG A 365 6.76 -19.05 0.35
CA ARG A 365 5.70 -20.07 0.23
C ARG A 365 4.42 -19.50 -0.36
N THR A 366 3.58 -20.40 -0.83
CA THR A 366 2.23 -20.08 -1.30
C THR A 366 1.21 -20.86 -0.47
N PHE A 367 0.09 -20.21 -0.12
CA PHE A 367 -1.04 -20.83 0.53
C PHE A 367 -2.36 -20.23 0.02
N GLU A 368 -3.48 -20.87 0.33
CA GLU A 368 -4.80 -20.39 -0.06
C GLU A 368 -5.34 -19.44 1.02
N GLY A 369 -5.52 -18.16 0.68
CA GLY A 369 -6.15 -17.14 1.52
C GLY A 369 -7.65 -16.98 1.24
N ILE A 370 -8.30 -16.00 1.84
CA ILE A 370 -9.76 -15.80 1.68
C ILE A 370 -10.16 -15.24 0.33
N ALA A 371 -9.27 -14.47 -0.31
CA ALA A 371 -9.51 -13.83 -1.61
C ALA A 371 -8.67 -14.44 -2.75
N GLY A 372 -8.17 -15.67 -2.55
CA GLY A 372 -7.35 -16.42 -3.52
C GLY A 372 -5.98 -16.79 -2.98
N GLN A 373 -5.07 -17.18 -3.87
CA GLN A 373 -3.71 -17.55 -3.47
C GLN A 373 -2.91 -16.37 -2.93
N VAL A 374 -2.16 -16.64 -1.87
CA VAL A 374 -1.22 -15.71 -1.24
C VAL A 374 0.18 -16.29 -1.38
N SER A 375 1.06 -15.57 -2.08
CA SER A 375 2.46 -15.96 -2.27
C SER A 375 3.39 -14.99 -1.55
N MET A 376 4.21 -15.53 -0.66
CA MET A 376 5.22 -14.82 0.12
C MET A 376 6.59 -15.02 -0.54
N ASP A 377 7.32 -13.94 -0.76
CA ASP A 377 8.68 -14.02 -1.29
C ASP A 377 9.70 -14.46 -0.22
N PHE A 378 10.95 -14.63 -0.64
CA PHE A 378 12.05 -15.05 0.24
C PHE A 378 12.38 -14.03 1.35
N ASN A 379 11.97 -12.77 1.18
CA ASN A 379 12.12 -11.73 2.18
C ASN A 379 10.89 -11.65 3.10
N GLY A 380 9.90 -12.53 2.96
CA GLY A 380 8.70 -12.50 3.78
C GLY A 380 7.73 -11.37 3.44
N ASP A 381 7.76 -10.91 2.19
CA ASP A 381 6.84 -9.92 1.66
C ASP A 381 5.90 -10.56 0.64
N ARG A 382 4.60 -10.27 0.76
CA ARG A 382 3.63 -10.79 -0.20
C ARG A 382 3.88 -10.21 -1.60
N TYR A 383 3.90 -11.07 -2.61
CA TYR A 383 3.79 -10.64 -4.00
C TYR A 383 2.45 -9.95 -4.24
N GLY A 384 2.47 -8.80 -4.92
CA GLY A 384 1.25 -8.09 -5.28
C GLY A 384 0.87 -8.34 -6.72
N ASP A 385 -0.40 -8.69 -6.92
CA ASP A 385 -1.03 -8.64 -8.23
C ASP A 385 -1.89 -7.38 -8.29
N PHE A 386 -1.81 -6.67 -9.41
CA PHE A 386 -2.43 -5.36 -9.59
C PHE A 386 -3.19 -5.30 -10.92
N SER A 387 -4.21 -4.47 -10.95
CA SER A 387 -4.98 -4.16 -12.14
C SER A 387 -4.84 -2.70 -12.51
N VAL A 388 -4.82 -2.42 -13.80
CA VAL A 388 -4.99 -1.08 -14.36
C VAL A 388 -6.41 -1.00 -14.90
N MET A 389 -7.20 -0.06 -14.39
CA MET A 389 -8.54 0.22 -14.85
C MET A 389 -8.55 1.48 -15.73
N SER A 390 -9.37 1.49 -16.77
CA SER A 390 -9.56 2.63 -17.64
C SER A 390 -11.01 2.74 -18.08
N MET A 391 -11.42 3.93 -18.52
CA MET A 391 -12.78 4.16 -19.01
C MET A 391 -12.93 3.60 -20.43
N THR A 392 -13.59 2.45 -20.56
CA THR A 392 -13.79 1.76 -21.85
C THR A 392 -15.02 2.27 -22.60
N ASN A 393 -16.02 2.81 -21.89
CA ASN A 393 -17.18 3.48 -22.47
C ASN A 393 -17.27 4.91 -21.94
N THR A 394 -16.87 5.88 -22.77
CA THR A 394 -16.85 7.29 -22.38
C THR A 394 -18.24 7.85 -22.18
N GLU A 395 -19.24 7.47 -22.98
CA GLU A 395 -20.63 7.93 -22.87
C GLU A 395 -21.26 7.52 -21.54
N ALA A 396 -21.13 6.24 -21.16
CA ALA A 396 -21.63 5.72 -19.89
C ALA A 396 -20.72 6.10 -18.71
N GLY A 397 -19.44 6.35 -18.96
CA GLY A 397 -18.44 6.57 -17.92
C GLY A 397 -18.01 5.27 -17.22
N THR A 398 -18.13 4.12 -17.90
CA THR A 398 -17.84 2.79 -17.35
C THR A 398 -16.34 2.55 -17.32
N TYR A 399 -15.84 2.21 -16.13
CA TYR A 399 -14.45 1.78 -15.91
C TYR A 399 -14.37 0.25 -15.87
N GLU A 400 -13.39 -0.30 -16.56
CA GLU A 400 -13.12 -1.72 -16.59
C GLU A 400 -11.62 -1.96 -16.45
N THR A 401 -11.24 -3.14 -15.96
CA THR A 401 -9.84 -3.58 -15.99
C THR A 401 -9.39 -3.71 -17.44
N VAL A 402 -8.20 -3.19 -17.75
CA VAL A 402 -7.61 -3.24 -19.10
C VAL A 402 -6.25 -3.93 -19.10
N CYS A 403 -5.56 -3.96 -17.96
CA CYS A 403 -4.30 -4.68 -17.80
C CYS A 403 -4.20 -5.29 -16.40
N ASN A 404 -3.45 -6.38 -16.28
CA ASN A 404 -3.06 -6.99 -15.02
C ASN A 404 -1.54 -7.14 -14.95
N TYR A 405 -0.98 -6.90 -13.77
CA TYR A 405 0.38 -7.25 -13.40
C TYR A 405 0.34 -8.37 -12.38
N TYR A 406 1.08 -9.45 -12.64
CA TYR A 406 1.20 -10.60 -11.75
C TYR A 406 2.59 -10.63 -11.13
N GLY A 407 2.69 -10.37 -9.83
CA GLY A 407 3.97 -10.14 -9.15
C GLY A 407 4.87 -11.38 -9.12
N VAL A 408 4.29 -12.57 -8.93
CA VAL A 408 5.07 -13.84 -8.91
C VAL A 408 5.73 -14.12 -10.27
N LYS A 409 5.04 -13.79 -11.36
CA LYS A 409 5.52 -14.03 -12.74
C LYS A 409 6.29 -12.84 -13.31
N GLU A 410 6.30 -11.72 -12.61
CA GLU A 410 6.79 -10.41 -13.08
C GLU A 410 6.24 -10.07 -14.48
N SER A 411 4.97 -10.41 -14.72
CA SER A 411 4.38 -10.33 -16.05
C SER A 411 3.27 -9.28 -16.09
N PHE A 412 3.42 -8.31 -16.98
CA PHE A 412 2.37 -7.37 -17.36
C PHE A 412 1.59 -7.92 -18.56
N GLN A 413 0.27 -7.96 -18.45
CA GLN A 413 -0.62 -8.53 -19.45
C GLN A 413 -1.78 -7.59 -19.72
N MET A 414 -1.95 -7.19 -20.97
CA MET A 414 -3.15 -6.48 -21.39
C MET A 414 -4.29 -7.45 -21.64
N LEU A 415 -5.51 -7.06 -21.26
CA LEU A 415 -6.69 -7.88 -21.50
C LEU A 415 -7.07 -7.88 -23.00
N PRO A 416 -7.53 -9.03 -23.53
CA PRO A 416 -7.92 -9.13 -24.93
C PRO A 416 -9.00 -8.11 -25.30
N GLY A 417 -8.83 -7.46 -26.46
CA GLY A 417 -9.80 -6.51 -27.00
C GLY A 417 -9.61 -5.05 -26.56
N PHE A 418 -8.71 -4.77 -25.60
CA PHE A 418 -8.31 -3.40 -25.30
C PHE A 418 -7.24 -2.91 -26.30
N ASN A 419 -7.37 -1.67 -26.79
CA ASN A 419 -6.43 -1.11 -27.75
C ASN A 419 -5.15 -0.59 -27.03
N PRO A 420 -3.95 -1.16 -27.32
CA PRO A 420 -2.69 -0.68 -26.75
C PRO A 420 -2.43 0.80 -26.99
N ASP A 421 -2.92 1.37 -28.09
CA ASP A 421 -2.68 2.77 -28.46
C ASP A 421 -3.24 3.78 -27.46
N HIS A 422 -4.10 3.34 -26.52
CA HIS A 422 -4.55 4.15 -25.39
C HIS A 422 -3.38 4.60 -24.49
N PHE A 423 -2.31 3.81 -24.43
CA PHE A 423 -1.10 4.09 -23.65
C PHE A 423 0.04 4.66 -24.50
N THR A 424 -0.24 5.02 -25.76
CA THR A 424 0.70 5.65 -26.67
C THR A 424 0.45 7.14 -26.72
N LEU A 425 1.47 7.94 -26.43
CA LEU A 425 1.38 9.41 -26.47
C LEU A 425 1.04 9.90 -27.88
N ARG A 426 -0.04 10.67 -28.00
CA ARG A 426 -0.42 11.34 -29.24
C ARG A 426 0.29 12.68 -29.33
N GLY A 427 1.31 12.74 -30.17
CA GLY A 427 2.00 13.95 -30.63
C GLY A 427 2.17 15.02 -29.55
N LEU A 428 3.28 14.99 -28.81
CA LEU A 428 3.69 16.11 -27.97
C LEU A 428 3.89 17.34 -28.85
N HIS A 429 2.92 18.26 -28.86
CA HIS A 429 3.29 19.66 -28.98
C HIS A 429 3.99 20.02 -27.67
N ARG A 430 5.30 19.69 -27.58
CA ARG A 430 6.18 20.42 -26.67
C ARG A 430 5.99 21.87 -27.07
N VAL A 431 5.30 22.63 -26.23
CA VAL A 431 5.26 24.08 -26.37
C VAL A 431 6.70 24.51 -26.16
N SER A 432 7.42 24.71 -27.26
CA SER A 432 8.58 25.56 -27.23
C SER A 432 8.11 26.86 -26.60
N HIS A 433 8.78 27.33 -25.55
CA HIS A 433 8.54 28.63 -24.94
C HIS A 433 8.62 29.82 -25.95
N ALA A 434 8.85 29.56 -27.24
CA ALA A 434 8.77 30.50 -28.35
C ALA A 434 7.34 30.91 -28.77
N ASP A 435 6.27 30.17 -28.42
CA ASP A 435 4.91 30.43 -28.93
C ASP A 435 3.95 31.09 -27.92
N LEU A 436 4.45 31.62 -26.81
CA LEU A 436 3.72 32.64 -26.07
C LEU A 436 3.81 33.94 -26.87
N PRO A 437 2.69 34.60 -27.26
CA PRO A 437 2.77 35.95 -27.77
C PRO A 437 3.40 36.80 -26.67
N ASP A 438 4.62 37.25 -26.94
CA ASP A 438 5.38 38.16 -26.11
C ASP A 438 4.53 39.43 -25.98
N LYS A 439 3.64 39.46 -24.98
CA LYS A 439 3.11 40.72 -24.48
C LYS A 439 4.29 41.36 -23.79
N SER A 440 5.11 42.04 -24.59
CA SER A 440 6.10 42.98 -24.12
C SER A 440 5.34 43.94 -23.20
N CYS A 441 5.42 43.69 -21.91
CA CYS A 441 5.14 44.71 -20.92
C CYS A 441 6.32 45.68 -21.09
N GLY A 442 6.15 46.65 -21.98
CA GLY A 442 7.04 47.76 -22.14
C GLY A 442 7.03 48.58 -20.85
N LEU A 443 7.73 48.08 -19.84
CA LEU A 443 8.24 48.92 -18.78
C LEU A 443 9.29 49.78 -19.48
N GLY A 444 8.86 50.98 -19.87
CA GLY A 444 9.63 51.86 -20.72
C GLY A 444 11.06 51.97 -20.22
N VAL A 445 12.01 51.82 -21.14
CA VAL A 445 13.45 52.04 -20.92
C VAL A 445 13.72 53.38 -20.20
N SER A 446 12.76 54.31 -20.25
CA SER A 446 12.71 55.57 -19.49
C SER A 446 12.64 55.42 -17.96
N ALA A 447 11.95 54.41 -17.41
CA ALA A 447 11.83 54.21 -15.96
C ALA A 447 13.10 53.61 -15.35
N LEU A 448 13.73 52.65 -16.04
CA LEU A 448 14.97 52.02 -15.58
C LEU A 448 16.16 52.99 -15.69
N THR A 449 16.23 53.78 -16.77
CA THR A 449 17.24 54.86 -16.89
C THR A 449 17.00 55.97 -15.86
N GLY A 450 15.75 56.33 -15.57
CA GLY A 450 15.43 57.31 -14.51
C GLY A 450 15.87 56.86 -13.12
N ILE A 451 15.69 55.58 -12.76
CA ILE A 451 16.11 55.04 -11.46
C ILE A 451 17.63 55.00 -11.34
N ILE A 452 18.33 54.58 -12.40
CA ILE A 452 19.80 54.50 -12.41
C ILE A 452 20.43 55.89 -12.36
N VAL A 453 19.94 56.84 -13.16
CA VAL A 453 20.45 58.21 -13.16
C VAL A 453 20.12 58.93 -11.84
N GLY A 454 18.92 58.74 -11.30
CA GLY A 454 18.52 59.32 -10.02
C GLY A 454 19.32 58.80 -8.83
N SER A 455 19.62 57.49 -8.81
CA SER A 455 20.43 56.89 -7.73
C SER A 455 21.91 57.29 -7.81
N LEU A 456 22.48 57.45 -9.01
CA LEU A 456 23.83 57.97 -9.21
C LEU A 456 23.96 59.45 -8.86
N LEU A 457 22.97 60.28 -9.21
CA LEU A 457 22.96 61.70 -8.80
C LEU A 457 22.78 61.87 -7.29
N GLY A 458 21.92 61.05 -6.67
CA GLY A 458 21.71 61.06 -5.23
C GLY A 458 22.96 60.68 -4.44
N THR A 459 23.72 59.68 -4.90
CA THR A 459 25.00 59.30 -4.29
C THR A 459 26.08 60.35 -4.51
N ALA A 460 26.18 60.96 -5.70
CA ALA A 460 27.13 62.03 -5.95
C ALA A 460 26.87 63.28 -5.09
N LEU A 461 25.59 63.65 -4.89
CA LEU A 461 25.21 64.76 -4.01
C LEU A 461 25.51 64.47 -2.53
N LEU A 462 25.23 63.25 -2.06
CA LEU A 462 25.56 62.85 -0.68
C LEU A 462 27.07 62.86 -0.42
N ILE A 463 27.87 62.42 -1.40
CA ILE A 463 29.34 62.48 -1.32
C ILE A 463 29.81 63.94 -1.32
N ALA A 464 29.26 64.80 -2.18
CA ALA A 464 29.61 66.22 -2.19
C ALA A 464 29.27 66.93 -0.87
N PHE A 465 28.12 66.62 -0.25
CA PHE A 465 27.75 67.14 1.07
C PHE A 465 28.65 66.60 2.20
N TYR A 466 29.20 65.40 2.06
CA TYR A 466 30.15 64.83 3.02
C TYR A 466 31.52 65.52 2.98
N PHE A 467 31.95 65.99 1.81
CA PHE A 467 33.25 66.67 1.64
C PHE A 467 33.21 68.20 1.80
N ILE A 468 32.01 68.82 1.86
CA ILE A 468 31.83 70.28 2.06
C ILE A 468 31.48 70.59 3.54
N ARG A 469 31.79 69.69 4.48
CA ARG A 469 31.62 69.94 5.92
C ARG A 469 32.94 70.11 6.65
#